data_AF-A0A964XC56-F1
#
_entry.id   AF-A0A964XC56-F1
#
_cell.length_a   1.000
_cell.length_b   1.000
_cell.length_c   1.000
_cell.angle_alpha   90.00
_cell.angle_beta   90.00
_cell.angle_gamma   90.00
#
_symmetry.space_group_name_H-M   'P 1'
#
loop_
_entity.id
_entity.type
_entity.pdbx_description
1 polymer ?
#
loop_
_entity_poly.entity_id
_entity_poly.type
_entity_poly.pdbx_seq_one_letter_code
_entity_poly.pdbx_strand_id
1 'polypeptide(L)'
;MTQAAFGGNPFSTRVKLWLEGDAGKLKLSHVGADFVIASEPCSLPAQTPVTVVVSVDGKEHRHRYLLREPLTTNKPRARTMICEPDGLPF
;
A
#
# COMPACT_ATOMS: atom_id res chain seq x y z
N MET A 1 -44.88 14.22 -15.13
CA MET A 1 -43.88 13.42 -15.86
C MET A 1 -42.60 14.23 -15.93
N THR A 2 -41.58 13.89 -15.13
CA THR A 2 -40.23 14.45 -15.34
C THR A 2 -39.22 13.42 -14.80
N GLN A 3 -38.52 12.75 -15.71
CA GLN A 3 -37.42 11.83 -15.41
C GLN A 3 -36.12 12.63 -15.43
N ALA A 4 -35.36 12.57 -14.34
CA ALA A 4 -34.09 13.26 -14.19
C ALA A 4 -33.01 12.65 -15.12
N ALA A 5 -32.18 13.53 -15.67
CA ALA A 5 -31.03 13.18 -16.49
C ALA A 5 -29.99 12.38 -15.68
N PHE A 6 -29.62 11.20 -16.17
CA PHE A 6 -28.45 10.46 -15.70
C PHE A 6 -27.17 11.08 -16.30
N GLY A 7 -26.64 12.09 -15.64
CA GLY A 7 -25.29 12.63 -15.85
C GLY A 7 -24.41 12.36 -14.64
N GLY A 8 -24.08 11.10 -14.38
CA GLY A 8 -23.20 10.71 -13.28
C GLY A 8 -21.80 10.41 -13.80
N ASN A 9 -20.87 11.36 -13.69
CA ASN A 9 -19.44 11.09 -13.87
C ASN A 9 -19.03 9.92 -12.97
N PRO A 10 -18.38 8.86 -13.49
CA PRO A 10 -17.80 7.85 -12.61
C PRO A 10 -16.65 8.50 -11.84
N PHE A 11 -16.77 8.56 -10.51
CA PHE A 11 -15.68 8.97 -9.62
C PHE A 11 -14.53 7.97 -9.77
N SER A 12 -13.57 8.25 -10.66
CA SER A 12 -12.33 7.49 -10.79
C SER A 12 -11.29 8.13 -9.89
N THR A 13 -11.20 7.67 -8.64
CA THR A 13 -10.14 8.05 -7.70
C THR A 13 -8.84 7.37 -8.12
N ARG A 14 -7.76 8.15 -8.29
CA ARG A 14 -6.45 7.60 -8.66
C ARG A 14 -5.73 7.14 -7.40
N VAL A 15 -5.66 5.83 -7.20
CA VAL A 15 -4.91 5.21 -6.11
C VAL A 15 -3.56 4.71 -6.61
N LYS A 16 -2.48 5.10 -5.94
CA LYS A 16 -1.13 4.56 -6.15
C LYS A 16 -0.62 3.97 -4.84
N LEU A 17 -0.03 2.78 -4.92
CA LEU A 17 0.48 2.02 -3.78
C LEU A 17 1.95 1.66 -3.99
N TRP A 18 2.80 1.95 -3.01
CA TRP A 18 4.19 1.52 -3.02
C TRP A 18 4.74 1.36 -1.59
N LEU A 19 5.80 0.58 -1.46
CA LEU A 19 6.68 0.56 -0.30
C LEU A 19 7.85 1.50 -0.52
N GLU A 20 8.23 2.25 0.52
CA GLU A 20 9.51 2.95 0.62
C GLU A 20 10.36 2.22 1.67
N GLY A 21 11.54 1.77 1.29
CA GLY A 21 12.54 1.24 2.22
C GLY A 21 13.94 1.70 1.80
N ASP A 22 14.98 1.18 2.44
CA ASP A 22 16.37 1.58 2.15
C ASP A 22 16.79 1.24 0.71
N ALA A 23 16.20 0.20 0.13
CA ALA A 23 16.41 -0.22 -1.26
C ALA A 23 15.68 0.66 -2.29
N GLY A 24 14.89 1.65 -1.85
CA GLY A 24 14.12 2.55 -2.69
C GLY A 24 12.61 2.28 -2.68
N LYS A 25 11.95 2.59 -3.81
CA LYS A 25 10.50 2.46 -3.97
C LYS A 25 10.15 1.17 -4.68
N LEU A 26 9.18 0.45 -4.13
CA LEU A 26 8.65 -0.80 -4.70
C LEU A 26 7.14 -0.71 -4.88
N LYS A 27 6.65 -0.85 -6.11
CA LYS A 27 5.21 -0.83 -6.40
C LYS A 27 4.51 -2.02 -5.76
N LEU A 28 3.37 -1.75 -5.15
CA LEU A 28 2.48 -2.77 -4.60
C LEU A 28 1.27 -2.96 -5.50
N SER A 29 0.76 -4.19 -5.54
CA SER A 29 -0.50 -4.54 -6.20
C SER A 29 -1.65 -4.47 -5.21
N HIS A 30 -1.37 -4.78 -3.94
CA HIS A 30 -2.36 -4.81 -2.88
C HIS A 30 -1.74 -4.54 -1.51
N VAL A 31 -2.51 -3.91 -0.64
CA VAL A 31 -2.21 -3.71 0.79
C VAL A 31 -3.43 -4.19 1.57
N GLY A 32 -3.22 -5.15 2.46
CA GLY A 32 -4.20 -5.56 3.48
C GLY A 32 -3.82 -5.01 4.85
N ALA A 33 -4.62 -5.34 5.87
CA ALA A 33 -4.39 -4.86 7.23
C ALA A 33 -3.03 -5.30 7.82
N ASP A 34 -2.58 -6.52 7.52
CA ASP A 34 -1.34 -7.12 8.04
C ASP A 34 -0.45 -7.73 6.94
N PHE A 35 -0.67 -7.37 5.67
CA PHE A 35 0.12 -7.89 4.57
C PHE A 35 0.21 -6.91 3.40
N VAL A 36 1.23 -7.12 2.57
CA VAL A 36 1.44 -6.40 1.31
C VAL A 36 1.74 -7.39 0.19
N ILE A 37 1.42 -7.01 -1.04
CA ILE A 37 1.72 -7.79 -2.24
C ILE A 37 2.49 -6.92 -3.24
N ALA A 38 3.70 -7.31 -3.61
CA ALA A 38 4.51 -6.63 -4.60
C ALA A 38 3.89 -6.76 -6.01
N SER A 39 3.96 -5.70 -6.81
CA SER A 39 3.60 -5.70 -8.23
C SER A 39 4.78 -6.05 -9.14
N GLU A 40 6.00 -5.97 -8.63
CA GLU A 40 7.22 -6.13 -9.41
C GLU A 40 8.24 -7.03 -8.69
N PRO A 41 9.19 -7.63 -9.44
CA PRO A 41 10.27 -8.41 -8.85
C PRO A 41 11.02 -7.62 -7.78
N CYS A 42 11.24 -8.24 -6.64
CA CYS A 42 11.89 -7.61 -5.49
C CYS A 42 12.60 -8.64 -4.62
N SER A 43 13.44 -8.14 -3.72
CA SER A 43 14.08 -8.92 -2.67
C SER A 43 14.30 -8.03 -1.46
N LEU A 44 13.40 -8.13 -0.49
CA LEU A 44 13.51 -7.50 0.82
C LEU A 44 13.57 -8.60 1.88
N PRO A 45 14.59 -8.60 2.77
CA PRO A 45 14.68 -9.58 3.84
C PRO A 45 13.54 -9.41 4.86
N ALA A 46 13.31 -10.44 5.66
CA ALA A 46 12.49 -10.29 6.86
C ALA A 46 13.13 -9.26 7.80
N GLN A 47 12.33 -8.71 8.70
CA GLN A 47 12.70 -7.65 9.64
C GLN A 47 13.16 -6.35 8.98
N THR A 48 12.88 -6.17 7.68
CA THR A 48 13.16 -4.90 6.99
C THR A 48 12.11 -3.87 7.38
N PRO A 49 12.50 -2.69 7.90
CA PRO A 49 11.60 -1.56 8.06
C PRO A 49 11.16 -1.03 6.70
N VAL A 50 9.86 -0.85 6.52
CA VAL A 50 9.27 -0.35 5.29
C VAL A 50 8.16 0.63 5.60
N THR A 51 7.96 1.62 4.73
CA THR A 51 6.83 2.53 4.79
C THR A 51 5.87 2.21 3.66
N VAL A 52 4.64 1.81 3.98
CA VAL A 52 3.57 1.70 2.98
C VAL A 52 3.05 3.10 2.71
N VAL A 53 3.05 3.49 1.43
CA VAL A 53 2.50 4.77 0.99
C VAL A 53 1.27 4.51 0.12
N VAL A 54 0.15 5.10 0.56
CA VAL A 54 -1.12 5.10 -0.16
C VAL A 54 -1.38 6.53 -0.64
N SER A 55 -1.25 6.76 -1.95
CA SER A 55 -1.58 8.05 -2.56
C SER A 55 -2.98 8.00 -3.16
N VAL A 56 -3.89 8.80 -2.63
CA VAL A 56 -5.26 8.97 -3.11
C VAL A 56 -5.41 10.36 -3.68
N ASP A 57 -5.61 10.48 -4.99
CA ASP A 57 -5.73 11.76 -5.70
C ASP A 57 -4.57 12.74 -5.42
N GLY A 58 -3.36 12.18 -5.25
CA GLY A 58 -2.13 12.92 -4.95
C GLY A 58 -1.90 13.22 -3.47
N LYS A 59 -2.87 12.92 -2.59
CA LYS A 59 -2.68 12.98 -1.14
C LYS A 59 -2.06 11.68 -0.64
N GLU A 60 -0.87 11.78 -0.07
CA GLU A 60 -0.13 10.63 0.47
C GLU A 60 -0.51 10.34 1.92
N HIS A 61 -0.76 9.08 2.22
CA HIS A 61 -0.91 8.50 3.54
C HIS A 61 0.23 7.51 3.75
N ARG A 62 1.04 7.71 4.79
CA ARG A 62 2.26 6.94 5.04
C ARG A 62 2.12 6.17 6.34
N HIS A 63 2.42 4.88 6.31
CA HIS A 63 2.33 3.99 7.47
C HIS A 63 3.60 3.15 7.60
N ARG A 64 4.22 3.17 8.78
CA ARG A 64 5.47 2.44 9.04
C ARG A 64 5.20 1.01 9.48
N TYR A 65 5.88 0.07 8.86
CA TYR A 65 5.77 -1.36 9.12
C TYR A 65 7.15 -2.02 9.19
N LEU A 66 7.19 -3.19 9.82
CA LEU A 66 8.24 -4.18 9.73
C LEU A 66 7.75 -5.34 8.87
N LEU A 67 8.52 -5.77 7.88
CA LEU A 67 8.26 -7.02 7.19
C LEU A 67 8.53 -8.19 8.13
N ARG A 68 7.53 -9.02 8.42
CA ARG A 68 7.73 -10.25 9.23
C ARG A 68 8.35 -11.39 8.43
N GLU A 69 8.05 -11.41 7.14
CA GLU A 69 8.50 -12.43 6.20
C GLU A 69 9.23 -11.74 5.05
N PRO A 70 10.18 -12.42 4.40
CA PRO A 70 10.87 -11.84 3.25
C PRO A 70 9.88 -11.62 2.11
N LEU A 71 10.02 -10.48 1.43
CA LEU A 71 9.28 -10.15 0.22
C LEU A 71 10.20 -10.42 -0.97
N THR A 72 9.89 -11.44 -1.77
CA THR A 72 10.77 -11.85 -2.88
C THR A 72 9.96 -12.06 -4.15
N THR A 73 10.62 -12.06 -5.32
CA THR A 73 9.96 -12.37 -6.59
C THR A 73 9.19 -13.71 -6.56
N ASN A 74 9.71 -14.73 -5.87
CA ASN A 74 9.06 -16.04 -5.74
C ASN A 74 7.94 -16.06 -4.69
N LYS A 75 7.98 -15.11 -3.74
CA LYS A 75 6.97 -14.94 -2.70
C LYS A 75 6.56 -13.46 -2.64
N PRO A 76 5.70 -13.02 -3.59
CA PRO A 76 5.36 -11.60 -3.74
C PRO A 76 4.43 -11.09 -2.65
N ARG A 77 3.95 -11.95 -1.74
CA ARG A 77 3.16 -11.59 -0.57
C ARG A 77 3.99 -11.72 0.70
N ALA A 78 4.07 -10.66 1.49
CA ALA A 78 4.72 -10.66 2.80
C ALA A 78 3.78 -10.14 3.88
N ARG A 79 3.92 -10.68 5.09
CA ARG A 79 3.22 -10.17 6.27
C ARG A 79 3.94 -8.95 6.81
N THR A 80 3.18 -7.96 7.25
CA THR A 80 3.67 -6.75 7.91
C THR A 80 3.29 -6.75 9.38
N MET A 81 4.01 -5.98 10.18
CA MET A 81 3.66 -5.64 11.56
C MET A 81 3.90 -4.15 11.74
N ILE A 82 3.02 -3.46 12.45
CA ILE A 82 3.20 -2.03 12.72
C ILE A 82 4.38 -1.87 13.71
N CYS A 83 5.37 -1.04 13.38
CA CYS A 83 6.52 -0.77 14.26
C CYS A 83 6.18 0.23 15.37
N GLU A 84 5.30 1.19 15.08
CA GLU A 84 4.92 2.27 15.99
C GLU A 84 3.40 2.38 16.00
N PRO A 85 2.72 2.26 17.15
CA PRO A 85 1.35 2.72 17.23
C PRO A 85 1.38 4.24 17.06
N ASP A 86 1.04 4.74 15.86
CA ASP A 86 1.01 6.17 15.51
C ASP A 86 0.00 7.00 16.34
N GLY A 87 -0.65 6.42 17.37
CA GLY A 87 -1.57 7.12 18.27
C GLY A 87 -2.80 7.74 17.57
N LEU A 88 -3.00 7.48 16.29
CA LEU A 88 -4.13 7.96 15.51
C LEU A 88 -5.32 7.02 15.67
N PRO A 89 -6.51 7.53 16.04
CA PRO A 89 -7.71 6.70 16.11
C PRO A 89 -8.11 6.22 14.71
N PHE A 90 -8.55 4.95 14.65
CA PHE A 90 -9.12 4.29 13.46
C PHE A 90 -10.47 4.89 13.06
#